data_AF-A0A119H6R3-F1
#
_entry.id   AF-A0A119H6R3-F1
#
_cell.length_a   1.000
_cell.length_b   1.000
_cell.length_c   1.000
_cell.angle_alpha   90.00
_cell.angle_beta   90.00
_cell.angle_gamma   90.00
#
_symmetry.space_group_name_H-M   'P 1'
#
loop_
_entity.id
_entity.type
_entity.pdbx_description
1 polymer ?
#
loop_
_entity_poly.entity_id
_entity_poly.type
_entity_poly.pdbx_seq_one_letter_code
_entity_poly.pdbx_strand_id
1 'polypeptide(L)'
;MEGRRSSTAYDEFKTHLRGASTVLRSKTPDLVQQELWGLLLAHFAIRQLMAQAAWRQALDPDRLSFMHAVRVIKRKLPQAAAVPP
;
A
#
# COMPACT_ATOMS: atom_id res chain seq x y z
N MET A 1 12.79 -29.99 -11.94
CA MET A 1 13.05 -28.99 -13.00
C MET A 1 11.72 -28.35 -13.34
N GLU A 2 11.44 -27.15 -12.81
CA GLU A 2 10.54 -26.09 -13.32
C GLU A 2 10.54 -25.05 -12.17
N GLY A 3 11.24 -23.93 -12.22
CA GLY A 3 11.23 -22.99 -13.33
C GLY A 3 10.37 -21.78 -12.96
N ARG A 4 10.93 -20.91 -12.11
CA ARG A 4 10.66 -19.45 -12.09
C ARG A 4 9.25 -18.96 -11.67
N ARG A 5 9.10 -18.56 -10.41
CA ARG A 5 8.09 -17.57 -9.97
C ARG A 5 8.64 -16.49 -9.02
N SER A 6 9.86 -15.99 -9.29
CA SER A 6 10.44 -14.88 -8.51
C SER A 6 10.21 -13.48 -9.13
N SER A 7 9.44 -13.33 -10.21
CA SER A 7 9.33 -12.05 -10.94
C SER A 7 8.12 -11.18 -10.54
N THR A 8 7.11 -11.71 -9.85
CA THR A 8 5.87 -10.95 -9.62
C THR A 8 6.03 -9.80 -8.62
N ALA A 9 6.75 -9.99 -7.51
CA ALA A 9 6.91 -8.94 -6.50
C ALA A 9 7.74 -7.74 -7.00
N TYR A 10 8.78 -8.00 -7.80
CA TYR A 10 9.66 -6.94 -8.33
C TYR A 10 8.99 -6.16 -9.49
N ASP A 11 8.24 -6.85 -10.35
CA ASP A 11 7.50 -6.22 -11.44
C ASP A 11 6.30 -5.41 -10.93
N GLU A 12 5.64 -5.85 -9.86
CA GLU A 12 4.54 -5.13 -9.21
C GLU A 12 5.07 -3.85 -8.53
N PHE A 13 6.24 -3.91 -7.88
CA PHE A 13 6.91 -2.74 -7.30
C PHE A 13 7.29 -1.70 -8.37
N LYS A 14 7.86 -2.15 -9.50
CA LYS A 14 8.21 -1.25 -10.63
C LYS A 14 7.00 -0.63 -11.32
N THR A 15 5.92 -1.40 -11.49
CA THR A 15 4.71 -0.96 -12.20
C THR A 15 3.86 -0.02 -11.35
N HIS A 16 3.75 -0.26 -10.03
CA HIS A 16 3.02 0.62 -9.13
C HIS A 16 3.76 1.91 -8.78
N LEU A 17 5.11 1.92 -8.76
CA LEU A 17 5.89 3.16 -8.56
C LEU A 17 5.86 4.09 -9.78
N ARG A 18 5.76 3.57 -11.01
CA ARG A 18 5.60 4.41 -12.21
C ARG A 18 4.23 5.10 -12.31
N GLY A 19 3.21 4.59 -11.62
CA GLY A 19 1.87 5.20 -11.54
C GLY A 19 1.64 6.03 -10.26
N ALA A 20 2.48 5.85 -9.24
CA ALA A 20 2.49 6.71 -8.07
C ALA A 20 3.26 7.99 -8.43
N SER A 21 2.55 8.99 -8.96
CA SER A 21 3.00 10.39 -8.98
C SER A 21 3.10 10.95 -7.56
N THR A 22 3.74 10.22 -6.64
CA THR A 22 4.06 10.73 -5.31
C THR A 22 5.31 11.58 -5.48
N VAL A 23 5.07 12.83 -5.88
CA VAL A 23 6.07 13.86 -5.76
C VAL A 23 6.37 13.99 -4.28
N LEU A 24 7.59 13.62 -3.88
CA LEU A 24 8.07 13.90 -2.54
C LEU A 24 7.96 15.41 -2.30
N ARG A 25 7.33 15.79 -1.21
CA ARG A 25 7.03 17.19 -0.90
C ARG A 25 8.28 17.91 -0.39
N SER A 26 9.12 17.19 0.35
CA SER A 26 10.38 17.75 0.85
C SER A 26 11.49 17.78 -0.20
N LYS A 27 12.36 18.78 -0.04
CA LYS A 27 13.61 18.94 -0.80
C LYS A 27 14.86 18.67 0.06
N THR A 28 14.69 18.34 1.34
CA THR A 28 15.80 18.00 2.24
C THR A 28 15.97 16.48 2.35
N PRO A 29 17.21 15.96 2.38
CA PRO A 29 17.47 14.51 2.38
C PRO A 29 16.78 13.75 3.53
N ASP A 30 16.82 14.27 4.74
CA ASP A 30 16.26 13.59 5.92
C ASP A 30 14.74 13.44 5.84
N LEU A 31 14.04 14.51 5.41
CA LEU A 31 12.60 14.48 5.23
C LEU A 31 12.17 13.67 4.00
N VAL A 32 13.01 13.62 2.96
CA VAL A 32 12.81 12.72 1.82
C VAL A 32 12.84 11.26 2.27
N GLN A 33 13.78 10.89 3.15
CA GLN A 33 13.80 9.54 3.73
C GLN A 33 12.55 9.27 4.57
N GLN A 34 12.14 10.24 5.40
CA GLN A 34 10.92 10.11 6.21
C GLN A 34 9.67 9.90 5.34
N GLU A 35 9.51 10.68 4.27
CA GLU A 35 8.39 10.54 3.34
C GLU A 35 8.39 9.18 2.64
N LEU A 36 9.56 8.71 2.20
CA LEU A 36 9.70 7.38 1.61
C LEU A 36 9.28 6.28 2.59
N TRP A 37 9.77 6.33 3.83
CA TRP A 37 9.36 5.40 4.88
C TRP A 37 7.87 5.48 5.18
N GLY A 38 7.29 6.69 5.20
CA GLY A 38 5.85 6.88 5.36
C GLY A 38 5.03 6.21 4.25
N LEU A 39 5.48 6.31 3.00
CA LEU A 39 4.82 5.66 1.86
C LEU A 39 4.93 4.13 1.92
N LEU A 40 6.10 3.60 2.29
CA LEU A 40 6.31 2.17 2.47
C LEU A 40 5.43 1.63 3.60
N LEU A 41 5.41 2.29 4.76
CA LEU A 41 4.57 1.91 5.89
C LEU A 41 3.09 1.92 5.52
N ALA A 42 2.63 2.96 4.82
CA ALA A 42 1.24 3.03 4.35
C ALA A 42 0.91 1.89 3.38
N HIS A 43 1.80 1.56 2.45
CA HIS A 43 1.62 0.43 1.53
C HIS A 43 1.48 -0.90 2.29
N PHE A 44 2.40 -1.19 3.21
CA PHE A 44 2.36 -2.44 3.98
C PHE A 44 1.14 -2.53 4.89
N ALA A 45 0.75 -1.44 5.54
CA ALA A 45 -0.44 -1.40 6.38
C ALA A 45 -1.72 -1.73 5.58
N ILE A 46 -1.85 -1.16 4.37
CA ILE A 46 -2.99 -1.44 3.49
C ILE A 46 -2.97 -2.89 3.00
N ARG A 47 -1.81 -3.43 2.59
CA ARG A 47 -1.68 -4.84 2.18
C ARG A 47 -2.01 -5.80 3.32
N GLN A 48 -1.58 -5.50 4.55
CA GLN A 48 -1.91 -6.31 5.72
C GLN A 48 -3.42 -6.28 6.02
N LEU A 49 -4.07 -5.12 5.92
CA LEU A 49 -5.52 -5.02 6.08
C LEU A 49 -6.28 -5.81 5.00
N MET A 50 -5.82 -5.76 3.74
CA MET A 50 -6.38 -6.56 2.65
C MET A 50 -6.25 -8.06 2.94
N ALA A 51 -5.07 -8.53 3.37
CA ALA A 51 -4.85 -9.94 3.69
C ALA A 51 -5.77 -10.41 4.83
N GLN A 52 -5.90 -9.61 5.89
CA GLN A 52 -6.84 -9.90 6.99
C GLN A 52 -8.29 -9.96 6.51
N ALA A 53 -8.71 -9.05 5.63
CA ALA A 53 -10.06 -9.04 5.07
C ALA A 53 -10.34 -10.24 4.15
N ALA A 54 -9.34 -10.67 3.38
CA ALA A 54 -9.42 -11.84 2.51
C ALA A 54 -9.54 -13.13 3.33
N TRP A 55 -8.71 -13.30 4.36
CA TRP A 55 -8.77 -14.46 5.27
C TRP A 55 -10.13 -14.62 5.94
N ARG A 56 -10.75 -13.52 6.39
CA ARG A 56 -12.10 -13.54 6.99
C ARG A 56 -13.18 -14.05 6.04
N GLN A 57 -12.95 -13.99 4.73
CA GLN A 57 -13.89 -14.41 3.69
C GLN A 57 -13.42 -15.66 2.93
N ALA A 58 -12.34 -16.32 3.38
CA ALA A 58 -11.69 -17.42 2.66
C ALA A 58 -11.36 -17.09 1.19
N LEU A 59 -11.04 -15.83 0.90
CA LEU A 59 -10.62 -15.36 -0.41
C LEU A 59 -9.11 -15.31 -0.50
N ASP A 60 -8.60 -15.47 -1.71
CA ASP A 60 -7.20 -15.20 -2.04
C ASP A 60 -6.93 -13.68 -1.95
N PRO A 61 -5.97 -13.21 -1.11
CA PRO A 61 -5.63 -11.80 -0.98
C PRO A 61 -5.27 -11.10 -2.28
N ASP A 62 -4.69 -11.82 -3.24
CA ASP A 62 -4.26 -11.25 -4.52
C ASP A 62 -5.44 -10.95 -5.47
N ARG A 63 -6.66 -11.43 -5.13
CA ARG A 63 -7.89 -11.05 -5.84
C ARG A 63 -8.41 -9.67 -5.44
N LEU A 64 -7.89 -9.09 -4.35
CA LEU A 64 -8.33 -7.77 -3.88
C LEU A 64 -7.54 -6.66 -4.58
N SER A 65 -8.26 -5.70 -5.16
CA SER A 65 -7.62 -4.52 -5.79
C SER A 65 -7.08 -3.55 -4.73
N PHE A 66 -5.77 -3.27 -4.79
CA PHE A 66 -5.12 -2.30 -3.91
C PHE A 66 -5.71 -0.89 -4.04
N MET A 67 -5.99 -0.43 -5.26
CA MET A 67 -6.60 0.89 -5.50
C MET A 67 -8.01 0.99 -4.94
N HIS A 68 -8.77 -0.10 -5.02
CA HIS A 68 -10.08 -0.16 -4.38
C HIS A 68 -9.96 -0.08 -2.86
N ALA A 69 -9.01 -0.81 -2.26
CA ALA A 69 -8.75 -0.76 -0.82
C ALA A 69 -8.36 0.65 -0.35
N VAL A 70 -7.46 1.34 -1.06
CA VAL A 70 -7.10 2.75 -0.78
C VAL A 70 -8.34 3.65 -0.79
N ARG A 71 -9.24 3.50 -1.78
CA ARG A 71 -10.46 4.29 -1.88
C ARG A 71 -11.42 4.02 -0.72
N VAL A 72 -11.60 2.74 -0.34
CA VAL A 72 -12.43 2.35 0.80
C VAL A 72 -11.88 2.92 2.11
N ILE A 73 -10.56 2.80 2.33
CA ILE A 73 -9.88 3.29 3.53
C ILE A 73 -9.98 4.82 3.62
N LYS A 74 -9.71 5.55 2.53
CA LYS A 74 -9.85 7.02 2.49
C LYS A 74 -11.28 7.49 2.80
N ARG A 75 -12.30 6.75 2.38
CA ARG A 75 -13.70 7.05 2.72
C ARG A 75 -14.00 6.84 4.21
N LYS A 76 -13.28 5.93 4.89
CA LYS A 76 -13.51 5.53 6.28
C LYS A 76 -12.60 6.25 7.28
N LEU A 77 -11.45 6.75 6.85
CA LEU A 77 -10.49 7.52 7.66
C LEU A 77 -11.08 8.74 8.39
N PRO A 78 -11.97 9.56 7.79
CA PRO A 78 -12.60 10.67 8.50
C PRO A 78 -13.38 10.25 9.76
N GLN A 79 -13.80 8.98 9.83
CA GLN A 79 -14.52 8.42 10.98
C GLN A 79 -13.56 7.89 12.07
N ALA A 80 -12.30 7.62 11.74
CA ALA A 80 -11.30 7.03 12.63
C ALA A 80 -10.27 8.05 13.15
N ALA A 81 -10.06 9.16 12.44
CA ALA A 81 -9.05 10.18 12.76
C ALA A 81 -9.56 11.31 13.68
N ALA A 82 -10.73 11.14 14.31
CA ALA A 82 -11.20 12.06 15.34
C ALA A 82 -10.32 11.88 16.59
N VAL A 83 -9.24 12.65 16.68
CA VAL A 83 -8.53 12.86 17.93
C VAL A 83 -9.27 13.98 18.65
N PRO A 84 -9.98 13.70 19.77
CA PRO A 84 -10.59 14.76 20.55
C PRO A 84 -9.49 15.68 21.10
N PRO A 85 -9.78 16.99 21.25
CA PRO A 85 -8.80 17.99 21.71
C PRO A 85 -8.25 17.68 23.10
#